data_AF-V5GQC8-F1
#
_entry.id   AF-V5GQC8-F1
#
_cell.length_a   1.000
_cell.length_b   1.000
_cell.length_c   1.000
_cell.angle_alpha   90.00
_cell.angle_beta   90.00
_cell.angle_gamma   90.00
#
_symmetry.space_group_name_H-M   'P 1'
#
loop_
_entity.id
_entity.type
_entity.pdbx_description
1 polymer ?
#
loop_
_entity_poly.entity_id
_entity_poly.type
_entity_poly.pdbx_seq_one_letter_code
_entity_poly.pdbx_strand_id
1 'polypeptide(L)'
;MNSVQYILKNRPLSHQDKILIKQLGRPEPLLQMKIKTVGKSRDFNRYFKKETAYDRFPWMCGCLETNKLFCFVCLVVADSDAKISQWTNTGVTDLQHLQERATRHAESTTHLSHLVDFNLLGATDVQ
;
A
#
# COMPACT_ATOMS: atom_id res chain seq x y z
N MET A 1 7.34 6.47 12.94
CA MET A 1 6.38 7.47 12.44
C MET A 1 5.86 7.18 11.02
N ASN A 2 6.52 6.37 10.20
CA ASN A 2 6.03 5.97 8.86
C ASN A 2 5.54 4.51 8.78
N SER A 3 5.32 3.82 9.91
CA SER A 3 4.75 2.47 9.85
C SER A 3 3.31 2.52 9.34
N VAL A 4 2.89 1.50 8.58
CA VAL A 4 1.50 1.44 8.07
C VAL A 4 0.49 1.53 9.21
N GLN A 5 0.76 0.89 10.35
CA GLN A 5 -0.12 0.97 11.50
C GLN A 5 -0.25 2.41 12.04
N TYR A 6 0.85 3.13 12.15
CA TYR A 6 0.83 4.53 12.57
C TYR A 6 -0.01 5.36 11.59
N ILE A 7 0.22 5.20 10.29
CA ILE A 7 -0.52 5.93 9.26
C ILE A 7 -2.02 5.62 9.35
N LEU A 8 -2.40 4.34 9.45
CA LEU A 8 -3.80 3.93 9.56
C LEU A 8 -4.51 4.56 10.77
N LYS A 9 -3.83 4.66 11.92
CA LYS A 9 -4.38 5.20 13.17
C LYS A 9 -4.48 6.72 13.21
N ASN A 10 -3.61 7.43 12.50
CA ASN A 10 -3.49 8.88 12.58
C ASN A 10 -4.05 9.61 11.34
N ARG A 11 -4.91 8.96 10.56
CA ARG A 11 -5.59 9.61 9.43
C ARG A 11 -6.83 10.41 9.89
N PRO A 12 -7.13 11.55 9.25
CA PRO A 12 -6.37 12.17 8.15
C PRO A 12 -5.06 12.78 8.67
N LEU A 13 -3.98 12.65 7.88
CA LEU A 13 -2.66 13.17 8.24
C LEU A 13 -2.59 14.68 7.99
N SER A 14 -1.85 15.41 8.83
CA SER A 14 -1.55 16.81 8.56
C SER A 14 -0.66 16.97 7.31
N HIS A 15 -0.65 18.13 6.68
CA HIS A 15 0.20 18.37 5.50
C HIS A 15 1.69 18.15 5.82
N GLN A 16 2.15 18.58 7.00
CA GLN A 16 3.52 18.37 7.46
C GLN A 16 3.83 16.88 7.68
N ASP A 17 2.90 16.12 8.28
CA ASP A 17 3.06 14.67 8.44
C ASP A 17 3.13 13.95 7.09
N LYS A 18 2.28 14.36 6.13
CA LYS A 18 2.30 13.80 4.76
C LYS A 18 3.69 13.99 4.11
N ILE A 19 4.30 15.16 4.26
CA ILE A 19 5.68 15.44 3.76
C ILE A 19 6.71 14.59 4.50
N LEU A 20 6.68 14.56 5.83
CA LEU A 20 7.64 13.80 6.64
C LEU A 20 7.58 12.30 6.31
N ILE A 21 6.38 11.74 6.21
CA ILE A 21 6.17 10.32 5.88
C ILE A 21 6.67 10.02 4.46
N LYS A 22 6.44 10.92 3.49
CA LYS A 22 7.00 10.80 2.14
C LYS A 22 8.54 10.75 2.17
N GLN A 23 9.19 11.62 2.95
CA GLN A 23 10.65 11.65 3.09
C GLN A 23 11.22 10.40 3.76
N LEU A 24 10.53 9.85 4.76
CA LEU A 24 10.93 8.60 5.43
C LEU A 24 10.77 7.36 4.52
N GLY A 25 10.04 7.49 3.42
CA GLY A 25 9.80 6.41 2.47
C GLY A 25 8.80 5.37 2.96
N ARG A 26 8.46 4.45 2.04
CA ARG A 26 7.47 3.40 2.28
C ARG A 26 8.05 2.25 3.11
N PRO A 27 7.28 1.68 4.05
CA PRO A 27 7.72 0.49 4.77
C PRO A 27 7.62 -0.77 3.87
N GLU A 28 8.74 -1.47 3.72
CA GLU A 28 8.88 -2.71 2.94
C GLU A 28 9.26 -3.93 3.80
N PRO A 29 8.48 -4.29 4.83
CA PRO A 29 8.82 -5.41 5.69
C PRO A 29 8.68 -6.77 4.99
N LEU A 30 9.47 -7.76 5.41
CA LEU A 30 9.24 -9.14 4.99
C LEU A 30 8.00 -9.71 5.71
N LEU A 31 6.89 -9.82 4.99
CA LEU A 31 5.65 -10.35 5.52
C LEU A 31 5.66 -11.88 5.59
N GLN A 32 5.08 -12.43 6.66
CA GLN A 32 4.95 -13.87 6.87
C GLN A 32 3.60 -14.39 6.35
N MET A 33 3.17 -13.95 5.17
CA MET A 33 1.89 -14.40 4.60
C MET A 33 2.05 -15.78 3.96
N LYS A 34 1.14 -16.69 4.31
CA LYS A 34 1.03 -18.03 3.73
C LYS A 34 -0.40 -18.29 3.31
N ILE A 35 -0.60 -18.59 2.03
CA ILE A 35 -1.91 -18.94 1.48
C ILE A 35 -1.85 -20.37 0.97
N LYS A 36 -2.80 -21.18 1.42
CA LYS A 36 -3.04 -22.51 0.90
C LYS A 36 -4.32 -22.50 0.06
N THR A 37 -4.21 -22.78 -1.22
CA THR A 37 -5.35 -22.98 -2.12
C THR A 37 -5.53 -24.47 -2.35
N VAL A 38 -6.69 -25.01 -1.97
CA VAL A 38 -7.04 -26.41 -2.22
C VAL A 38 -7.48 -26.55 -3.67
N GLY A 39 -6.77 -27.37 -4.45
CA GLY A 39 -7.11 -27.67 -5.83
C GLY A 39 -7.71 -29.07 -5.96
N LYS A 40 -8.38 -29.35 -7.10
CA LYS A 40 -9.00 -30.66 -7.37
C LYS A 40 -7.99 -31.82 -7.38
N SER A 41 -6.74 -31.55 -7.77
CA SER A 41 -5.69 -32.57 -7.93
C SER A 41 -4.49 -32.38 -7.01
N ARG A 42 -4.25 -31.15 -6.54
CA ARG A 42 -3.18 -30.84 -5.59
C ARG A 42 -3.45 -29.51 -4.88
N ASP A 43 -2.84 -29.36 -3.71
CA ASP A 43 -2.81 -28.10 -2.97
C ASP A 43 -1.69 -27.20 -3.46
N PHE A 44 -1.93 -25.90 -3.48
CA PHE A 44 -0.95 -24.88 -3.84
C PHE A 44 -0.67 -24.02 -2.62
N ASN A 45 0.60 -23.97 -2.20
CA ASN A 45 1.07 -23.06 -1.18
C ASN A 45 1.74 -21.86 -1.83
N ARG A 46 1.30 -20.65 -1.46
CA ARG A 46 1.90 -19.38 -1.89
C ARG A 46 2.42 -18.63 -0.68
N TYR A 47 3.56 -17.99 -0.85
CA TYR A 47 4.25 -17.21 0.16
C TYR A 47 4.50 -15.81 -0.37
N PHE A 48 4.53 -14.84 0.52
CA PHE A 48 4.92 -13.48 0.16
C PHE A 48 6.36 -13.47 -0.36
N LYS A 49 6.58 -12.71 -1.44
CA LYS A 49 7.90 -12.47 -2.02
C LYS A 49 8.04 -10.98 -2.31
N LYS A 50 9.11 -10.38 -1.82
CA LYS A 50 9.40 -8.94 -1.96
C LYS A 50 9.41 -8.54 -3.43
N GLU A 51 10.01 -9.35 -4.29
CA GLU A 51 10.22 -9.10 -5.71
C GLU A 51 8.89 -8.98 -6.46
N THR A 52 7.92 -9.85 -6.12
CA THR A 52 6.60 -9.86 -6.75
C THR A 52 5.66 -8.77 -6.24
N ALA A 53 6.03 -8.09 -5.17
CA ALA A 53 5.20 -7.09 -4.51
C ALA A 53 5.86 -5.71 -4.52
N TYR A 54 6.92 -5.50 -3.75
CA TYR A 54 7.52 -4.18 -3.56
C TYR A 54 8.36 -3.72 -4.75
N ASP A 55 9.11 -4.62 -5.37
CA ASP A 55 9.97 -4.27 -6.50
C ASP A 55 9.13 -4.08 -7.77
N ARG A 56 8.08 -4.89 -7.93
CA ARG A 56 7.13 -4.79 -9.04
C ARG A 56 6.15 -3.62 -8.92
N PHE A 57 5.77 -3.24 -7.70
CA PHE A 57 4.82 -2.16 -7.44
C PHE A 57 5.42 -1.15 -6.46
N PRO A 58 6.11 -0.10 -6.95
CA PRO A 58 6.80 0.89 -6.10
C PRO A 58 5.89 1.67 -5.16
N TRP A 59 4.58 1.70 -5.40
CA TRP A 59 3.59 2.33 -4.51
C TRP A 59 3.14 1.43 -3.35
N MET A 60 3.47 0.13 -3.38
CA MET A 60 2.97 -0.85 -2.41
C MET A 60 3.79 -0.84 -1.11
N CYS A 61 3.15 -1.07 0.03
CA CYS A 61 3.84 -1.21 1.32
C CYS A 61 3.24 -2.35 2.15
N GLY A 62 3.94 -2.75 3.22
CA GLY A 62 3.49 -3.82 4.12
C GLY A 62 3.31 -3.36 5.57
N CYS A 63 2.39 -4.02 6.26
CA CYS A 63 2.21 -3.88 7.70
C CYS A 63 2.56 -5.18 8.42
N LEU A 64 3.55 -5.15 9.32
CA LEU A 64 3.93 -6.31 10.13
C LEU A 64 2.84 -6.71 11.13
N GLU A 65 2.13 -5.74 11.71
CA GLU A 65 1.10 -6.01 12.74
C GLU A 65 -0.10 -6.75 12.16
N THR A 66 -0.57 -6.34 10.98
CA THR A 66 -1.71 -7.00 10.33
C THR A 66 -1.29 -8.12 9.40
N ASN A 67 0.01 -8.19 9.06
CA ASN A 67 0.59 -9.09 8.06
C ASN A 67 -0.12 -8.97 6.69
N LYS A 68 -0.32 -7.73 6.21
CA LYS A 68 -1.03 -7.41 4.96
C LYS A 68 -0.33 -6.33 4.13
N LEU A 69 -0.71 -6.27 2.85
CA LEU A 69 -0.25 -5.27 1.88
C LEU A 69 -1.23 -4.10 1.73
N PHE A 70 -0.69 -2.93 1.43
CA PHE A 70 -1.43 -1.67 1.28
C PHE A 70 -0.83 -0.81 0.17
N CYS A 71 -1.54 0.24 -0.21
CA CYS A 71 -1.01 1.28 -1.10
C CYS A 71 -0.48 2.45 -0.27
N PHE A 72 0.84 2.67 -0.29
CA PHE A 72 1.49 3.72 0.48
C PHE A 72 1.02 5.12 0.05
N VAL A 73 0.99 5.36 -1.26
CA VAL A 73 0.55 6.64 -1.85
C VAL A 73 -0.87 6.98 -1.38
N CYS A 74 -1.81 6.06 -1.56
CA CYS A 74 -3.19 6.26 -1.16
C CYS A 74 -3.34 6.35 0.36
N LEU A 75 -2.53 5.64 1.16
CA LEU A 75 -2.56 5.77 2.62
C LEU A 75 -2.15 7.18 3.08
N VAL A 76 -1.15 7.77 2.43
CA VAL A 76 -0.63 9.09 2.82
C VAL A 76 -1.55 10.22 2.37
N VAL A 77 -2.07 10.15 1.15
CA VAL A 77 -2.86 11.25 0.56
C VAL A 77 -4.31 11.22 1.00
N ALA A 78 -4.93 10.04 1.03
CA ALA A 78 -6.38 9.91 1.24
C ALA A 78 -6.80 10.46 2.61
N ASP A 79 -7.81 11.32 2.58
CA ASP A 79 -8.51 11.72 3.80
C ASP A 79 -9.42 10.58 4.28
N SER A 80 -9.79 10.61 5.56
CA SER A 80 -10.49 9.52 6.24
C SER A 80 -11.82 9.10 5.58
N ASP A 81 -12.42 9.97 4.77
CA ASP A 81 -13.68 9.73 4.03
C ASP A 81 -13.51 9.15 2.62
N ALA A 82 -12.27 9.06 2.10
CA ALA A 82 -12.04 8.57 0.74
C ALA A 82 -12.17 7.05 0.69
N LYS A 83 -13.37 6.58 0.31
CA LYS A 83 -13.75 5.22 -0.14
C LYS A 83 -12.83 4.11 0.39
N ILE A 84 -13.29 3.48 1.46
CA ILE A 84 -12.76 2.27 2.10
C ILE A 84 -12.38 1.22 1.04
N SER A 85 -11.13 1.25 0.60
CA SER A 85 -10.58 0.26 -0.32
C SER A 85 -9.75 -0.74 0.48
N GLN A 86 -9.58 -1.95 -0.06
CA GLN A 86 -8.69 -2.92 0.56
C GLN A 86 -7.23 -2.43 0.62
N TRP A 87 -6.85 -1.49 -0.24
CA TRP A 87 -5.50 -0.92 -0.28
C TRP A 87 -5.26 0.17 0.77
N THR A 88 -6.32 0.71 1.38
CA THR A 88 -6.23 1.84 2.32
C THR A 88 -6.88 1.58 3.67
N ASN A 89 -7.56 0.46 3.88
CA ASN A 89 -8.23 0.16 5.15
C ASN A 89 -7.98 -1.28 5.63
N THR A 90 -8.53 -2.28 4.92
CA THR A 90 -8.55 -3.66 5.43
C THR A 90 -7.28 -4.46 5.12
N GLY A 91 -6.50 -4.03 4.12
CA GLY A 91 -5.29 -4.69 3.65
C GLY A 91 -5.56 -5.82 2.66
N VAL A 92 -4.58 -6.10 1.82
CA VAL A 92 -4.60 -7.19 0.83
C VAL A 92 -3.74 -8.35 1.33
N THR A 93 -4.36 -9.53 1.41
CA THR A 93 -3.69 -10.79 1.72
C THR A 93 -3.65 -11.75 0.53
N ASP A 94 -4.43 -11.50 -0.52
CA ASP A 94 -4.58 -12.39 -1.67
C ASP A 94 -3.35 -12.36 -2.58
N LEU A 95 -2.40 -13.24 -2.29
CA LEU A 95 -1.20 -13.47 -3.10
C LEU A 95 -1.48 -14.16 -4.43
N GLN A 96 -2.61 -14.86 -4.57
CA GLN A 96 -2.92 -15.57 -5.80
C GLN A 96 -3.23 -14.61 -6.94
N HIS A 97 -4.04 -13.58 -6.65
CA HIS A 97 -4.43 -12.56 -7.62
C HIS A 97 -3.73 -11.22 -7.37
N LEU A 98 -2.64 -11.21 -6.59
CA LEU A 98 -1.95 -9.97 -6.22
C LEU A 98 -1.57 -9.16 -7.46
N GLN A 99 -1.02 -9.83 -8.48
CA GLN A 99 -0.58 -9.18 -9.70
C GLN A 99 -1.72 -8.42 -10.39
N GLU A 100 -2.81 -9.12 -10.69
CA GLU A 100 -3.98 -8.56 -11.37
C GLU A 100 -4.58 -7.42 -10.55
N ARG A 101 -4.78 -7.64 -9.25
CA ARG A 101 -5.40 -6.65 -8.35
C ARG A 101 -4.53 -5.40 -8.18
N ALA A 102 -3.22 -5.57 -8.11
CA ALA A 102 -2.27 -4.47 -7.97
C ALA A 102 -2.16 -3.69 -9.28
N THR A 103 -2.09 -4.35 -10.44
CA THR A 103 -2.13 -3.67 -11.75
C THR A 103 -3.41 -2.85 -11.90
N ARG A 104 -4.59 -3.46 -11.63
CA ARG A 104 -5.87 -2.74 -11.69
C ARG A 104 -5.93 -1.56 -10.71
N HIS A 105 -5.32 -1.68 -9.54
CA HIS A 105 -5.24 -0.55 -8.61
C HIS A 105 -4.36 0.58 -9.14
N ALA A 106 -3.18 0.24 -9.66
CA ALA A 106 -2.24 1.20 -10.22
C ALA A 106 -2.85 2.01 -11.39
N GLU A 107 -3.73 1.38 -12.17
CA GLU A 107 -4.43 2.01 -13.31
C GLU A 107 -5.70 2.76 -12.90
N SER A 108 -6.14 2.67 -11.64
CA SER A 108 -7.37 3.34 -11.20
C SER A 108 -7.19 4.85 -11.12
N THR A 109 -8.23 5.60 -11.52
CA THR A 109 -8.22 7.07 -11.48
C THR A 109 -7.93 7.62 -10.08
N THR A 110 -8.44 6.96 -9.04
CA THR A 110 -8.16 7.33 -7.64
C THR A 110 -6.68 7.19 -7.31
N HIS A 111 -6.04 6.09 -7.70
CA HIS A 111 -4.60 5.92 -7.45
C HIS A 111 -3.78 6.95 -8.22
N LEU A 112 -4.09 7.16 -9.50
CA LEU A 112 -3.38 8.12 -10.35
C LEU A 112 -3.51 9.55 -9.82
N SER A 113 -4.70 9.96 -9.39
CA SER A 113 -4.92 11.26 -8.75
C SER A 113 -4.08 11.40 -7.47
N HIS A 114 -4.15 10.42 -6.57
CA HIS A 114 -3.35 10.45 -5.35
C HIS A 114 -1.84 10.40 -5.64
N LEU A 115 -1.40 9.74 -6.72
CA LEU A 115 -0.01 9.70 -7.11
C LEU A 115 0.50 11.09 -7.53
N VAL A 116 -0.31 11.85 -8.27
CA VAL A 116 -0.01 13.25 -8.61
C VAL A 116 0.09 14.09 -7.34
N ASP A 117 -0.93 14.05 -6.46
CA ASP A 117 -0.94 14.80 -5.21
C ASP A 117 0.26 14.44 -4.33
N PHE A 118 0.57 13.13 -4.22
CA PHE A 118 1.71 12.63 -3.47
C PHE A 118 3.03 13.16 -4.02
N ASN A 119 3.19 13.21 -5.34
CA ASN A 119 4.39 13.75 -5.97
C ASN A 119 4.53 15.27 -5.73
N LEU A 120 3.42 16.00 -5.69
CA LEU A 120 3.40 17.44 -5.37
C LEU A 120 3.63 17.76 -3.89
N LEU A 121 3.45 16.79 -2.97
CA LEU A 121 3.74 17.02 -1.54
C LEU A 121 5.18 17.51 -1.34
N GLY A 122 5.33 18.71 -0.76
CA GLY A 122 6.62 19.32 -0.49
C GLY A 122 7.34 19.89 -1.71
N ALA A 123 6.72 19.87 -2.90
CA ALA A 123 7.19 20.63 -4.05
C ALA A 123 6.75 22.08 -3.89
N THR A 124 7.56 22.89 -3.21
CA THR A 124 7.43 24.34 -3.25
C THR A 124 8.28 24.85 -4.41
N ASP A 125 7.65 25.28 -5.51
CA ASP A 125 8.27 26.30 -6.35
C ASP A 125 8.25 27.59 -5.52
N VAL A 126 9.37 27.86 -4.85
CA VAL A 126 9.68 29.20 -4.40
C VAL A 126 10.50 29.85 -5.50
N GLN A 127 9.83 30.60 -6.37
CA GLN A 127 10.39 31.77 -7.04
C GLN A 127 9.35 32.88 -7.08
#